data_AF-D8Q6C1-F1
#
_entry.id   AF-D8Q6C1-F1
#
_cell.length_a   1.000
_cell.length_b   1.000
_cell.length_c   1.000
_cell.angle_alpha   90.00
_cell.angle_beta   90.00
_cell.angle_gamma   90.00
#
_symmetry.space_group_name_H-M   'P 1'
#
loop_
_entity.id
_entity.type
_entity.pdbx_description
1 polymer ?
#
loop_
_entity_poly.entity_id
_entity_poly.type
_entity_poly.pdbx_seq_one_letter_code
_entity_poly.pdbx_strand_id
1 'polypeptide(L)'
;MPRTDLIRSRIKQLASLLTVPSGFPDYLLGASSGINSSKPFARCHWKAWLGEFTWIPKDEEPLLRDSILHCIRPRSGFMDWLELLLPQNGHFTHVPLEIFFLCTDVLALLHGLEVDLALDITQAARLHILVFKMWLDPPSLDAFRSSGKHEQYHDRVTASLVFMMGKVLSRHEQTPSAKSRARDGIIEALLIYSGHRPRRLFRHFVRSTTRILMTPIDPTRCAERYIFFIRCCIANYIVIQNHARDVVRDLVAMVRFIGRRFGDRGHGAACEACGVLYQIWYTEKDSGSRALCWALRAGILPLILSLRRQGSDDSLTTALNFIAERSISVPVARALRVGGYGISCAEAGIPEPLATALTECFVERPSLQQRLMGRNCSYEECPAGPSAIHSRVYRCTCFKNYCSAACHQADWPEHKKDRHAPDLPSGPQEIVLEGELTSSDAYFTMLCADSYFCAYVAQLLDEARQLPLPKDATLQPLYTIKLDFTVVPMRHYISVAEGEEYMTEPMVNVLAGVNSSVGRWHVAIVDVHIEPLSALYNMTLGVI
;
A
#
# COMPACT_ATOMS: atom_id res chain seq x y z
N MET A 1 -16.12 9.76 -57.16
CA MET A 1 -15.68 8.72 -56.21
C MET A 1 -16.20 9.08 -54.83
N PRO A 2 -16.97 8.22 -54.15
CA PRO A 2 -17.48 8.56 -52.84
C PRO A 2 -16.31 8.59 -51.84
N ARG A 3 -16.26 9.63 -51.00
CA ARG A 3 -15.20 9.91 -50.00
C ARG A 3 -14.85 8.69 -49.12
N THR A 4 -15.78 7.76 -48.96
CA THR A 4 -15.60 6.49 -48.24
C THR A 4 -14.58 5.57 -48.89
N ASP A 5 -14.48 5.52 -50.22
CA ASP A 5 -13.55 4.60 -50.90
C ASP A 5 -12.10 5.09 -50.84
N LEU A 6 -11.88 6.41 -50.85
CA LEU A 6 -10.56 7.01 -50.69
C LEU A 6 -10.03 6.84 -49.26
N ILE A 7 -10.90 6.96 -48.25
CA ILE A 7 -10.53 6.74 -46.84
C ILE A 7 -10.29 5.25 -46.60
N ARG A 8 -11.13 4.36 -47.14
CA ARG A 8 -10.95 2.90 -47.04
C ARG A 8 -9.66 2.46 -47.75
N SER A 9 -9.32 3.09 -48.88
CA SER A 9 -8.05 2.88 -49.60
C SER A 9 -6.84 3.36 -48.78
N ARG A 10 -6.92 4.54 -48.14
CA ARG A 10 -5.83 5.06 -47.30
C ARG A 10 -5.65 4.32 -45.98
N ILE A 11 -6.73 3.87 -45.34
CA ILE A 11 -6.67 3.01 -44.16
C ILE A 11 -6.13 1.63 -44.55
N LYS A 12 -6.50 1.08 -45.71
CA LYS A 12 -5.91 -0.15 -46.22
C LYS A 12 -4.42 0.00 -46.55
N GLN A 13 -4.00 1.14 -47.11
CA GLN A 13 -2.58 1.45 -47.36
C GLN A 13 -1.79 1.58 -46.05
N LEU A 14 -2.31 2.30 -45.05
CA LEU A 14 -1.70 2.39 -43.72
C LEU A 14 -1.66 1.03 -43.03
N ALA A 15 -2.72 0.24 -43.10
CA ALA A 15 -2.77 -1.11 -42.53
C ALA A 15 -1.81 -2.09 -43.24
N SER A 16 -1.60 -1.96 -44.56
CA SER A 16 -0.63 -2.78 -45.31
C SER A 16 0.82 -2.40 -45.05
N LEU A 17 1.09 -1.18 -44.57
CA LEU A 17 2.41 -0.75 -44.12
C LEU A 17 2.71 -1.21 -42.67
N LEU A 18 1.68 -1.61 -41.91
CA LEU A 18 1.78 -2.01 -40.51
C LEU A 18 1.83 -3.53 -40.29
N THR A 19 1.86 -4.35 -41.34
CA THR A 19 1.98 -5.82 -41.23
C THR A 19 3.44 -6.26 -41.04
N VAL A 20 3.74 -6.85 -39.89
CA VAL A 20 5.08 -7.36 -39.49
C VAL A 20 5.24 -8.85 -39.87
N PRO A 21 6.43 -9.31 -40.32
CA PRO A 21 6.75 -10.74 -40.44
C PRO A 21 7.04 -11.37 -39.07
N SER A 22 6.54 -12.58 -38.83
CA SER A 22 6.72 -13.31 -37.56
C SER A 22 8.17 -13.79 -37.35
N GLY A 23 8.87 -13.22 -36.36
CA GLY A 23 10.13 -13.74 -35.84
C GLY A 23 10.87 -12.72 -34.97
N PHE A 24 10.85 -12.91 -33.65
CA PHE A 24 11.69 -12.19 -32.68
C PHE A 24 12.54 -13.22 -31.91
N PRO A 25 13.85 -13.01 -31.72
CA PRO A 25 14.70 -13.95 -30.98
C PRO A 25 14.70 -13.66 -29.48
N ASP A 26 14.72 -14.73 -28.68
CA ASP A 26 14.97 -14.73 -27.25
C ASP A 26 16.40 -14.27 -26.94
N TYR A 27 16.56 -13.06 -26.42
CA TYR A 27 17.78 -12.66 -25.70
C TYR A 27 17.38 -11.88 -24.46
N LEU A 28 17.75 -12.39 -23.28
CA LEU A 28 18.40 -11.65 -22.18
C LEU A 28 18.39 -12.50 -20.88
N LEU A 29 19.52 -13.14 -20.60
CA LEU A 29 19.98 -13.56 -19.28
C LEU A 29 21.30 -12.81 -18.98
N GLY A 30 21.38 -12.18 -17.80
CA GLY A 30 22.61 -11.59 -17.21
C GLY A 30 22.62 -10.05 -17.19
N ALA A 31 23.07 -9.35 -16.15
CA ALA A 31 23.66 -9.73 -14.88
C ALA A 31 23.48 -8.56 -13.89
N SER A 32 23.30 -8.88 -12.60
CA SER A 32 23.23 -7.94 -11.48
C SER A 32 24.61 -7.72 -10.86
N SER A 33 25.02 -6.47 -10.66
CA SER A 33 26.01 -6.12 -9.64
C SER A 33 25.74 -4.72 -9.07
N GLY A 34 25.91 -4.62 -7.75
CA GLY A 34 25.19 -3.69 -6.87
C GLY A 34 25.61 -2.22 -6.92
N ILE A 35 24.66 -1.35 -6.55
CA ILE A 35 24.89 0.07 -6.28
C ILE A 35 24.00 0.52 -5.11
N ASN A 36 24.64 1.24 -4.17
CA ASN A 36 24.11 1.81 -2.94
C ASN A 36 22.82 2.64 -3.09
N SER A 37 21.94 2.46 -2.11
CA SER A 37 20.65 3.10 -1.90
C SER A 37 20.76 4.58 -1.51
N SER A 38 20.33 5.47 -2.41
CA SER A 38 19.75 6.81 -2.10
C SER A 38 19.40 7.63 -3.36
N LYS A 39 19.63 7.11 -4.58
CA LYS A 39 19.14 7.75 -5.81
C LYS A 39 17.83 7.09 -6.28
N PRO A 40 16.86 7.86 -6.81
CA PRO A 40 15.63 7.30 -7.35
C PRO A 40 15.95 6.31 -8.47
N PHE A 41 15.80 5.03 -8.16
CA PHE A 41 16.10 3.88 -9.00
C PHE A 41 14.99 3.72 -10.05
N ALA A 42 14.89 4.69 -10.95
CA ALA A 42 13.90 4.68 -12.01
C ALA A 42 14.28 5.66 -13.12
N ARG A 43 15.55 5.75 -13.56
CA ARG A 43 15.92 6.59 -14.73
C ARG A 43 16.46 5.82 -15.94
N CYS A 44 17.15 4.71 -15.74
CA CYS A 44 17.84 4.02 -16.83
C CYS A 44 17.07 2.81 -17.39
N HIS A 45 16.34 2.06 -16.56
CA HIS A 45 15.70 0.81 -17.01
C HIS A 45 14.45 1.05 -17.88
N TRP A 46 13.63 2.06 -17.58
CA TRP A 46 12.37 2.31 -18.31
C TRP A 46 12.56 3.02 -19.65
N LYS A 47 13.62 3.83 -19.83
CA LYS A 47 13.94 4.46 -21.11
C LYS A 47 14.41 3.42 -22.14
N ALA A 48 15.19 2.43 -21.69
CA ALA A 48 15.56 1.28 -22.52
C ALA A 48 14.30 0.48 -22.91
N TRP A 49 13.40 0.24 -21.94
CA TRP A 49 12.16 -0.49 -22.15
C TRP A 49 11.17 0.21 -23.08
N LEU A 50 11.00 1.53 -22.97
CA LEU A 50 10.16 2.35 -23.87
C LEU A 50 10.68 2.39 -25.31
N GLY A 51 12.01 2.33 -25.48
CA GLY A 51 12.65 2.36 -26.81
C GLY A 51 12.45 1.09 -27.63
N GLU A 52 12.02 -0.01 -27.02
CA GLU A 52 11.72 -1.28 -27.70
C GLU A 52 10.26 -1.36 -28.22
N PHE A 53 9.37 -0.44 -27.79
CA PHE A 53 7.95 -0.45 -28.16
C PHE A 53 7.59 0.45 -29.35
N THR A 54 8.55 1.11 -29.99
CA THR A 54 8.29 1.83 -31.24
C THR A 54 8.34 0.83 -32.39
N TRP A 55 7.18 0.32 -32.77
CA TRP A 55 6.93 -0.56 -33.93
C TRP A 55 7.31 0.08 -35.27
N ILE A 56 7.65 1.37 -35.26
CA ILE A 56 8.04 2.16 -36.42
C ILE A 56 9.57 2.17 -36.45
N PRO A 57 10.22 1.76 -37.55
CA PRO A 57 11.65 1.92 -37.74
C PRO A 57 12.06 3.36 -37.44
N LYS A 58 13.16 3.56 -36.69
CA LYS A 58 13.59 4.89 -36.21
C LYS A 58 13.81 5.90 -37.34
N ASP A 59 14.15 5.40 -38.52
CA ASP A 59 14.34 6.12 -39.77
C ASP A 59 13.02 6.55 -40.44
N GLU A 60 11.92 5.81 -40.22
CA GLU A 60 10.59 6.13 -40.76
C GLU A 60 9.72 6.97 -39.80
N GLU A 61 10.06 6.99 -38.51
CA GLU A 61 9.33 7.71 -37.47
C GLU A 61 9.08 9.20 -37.80
N PRO A 62 10.06 9.99 -38.29
CA PRO A 62 9.83 11.41 -38.61
C PRO A 62 8.84 11.60 -39.76
N LEU A 63 8.93 10.81 -40.81
CA LEU A 63 8.07 10.91 -42.00
C LEU A 63 6.62 10.52 -41.67
N LEU A 64 6.46 9.46 -40.88
CA LEU A 64 5.15 9.02 -40.43
C LEU A 64 4.55 10.05 -39.47
N ARG A 65 5.34 10.58 -38.52
CA ARG A 65 4.94 11.65 -37.60
C ARG A 65 4.44 12.88 -38.36
N ASP A 66 5.20 13.41 -39.31
CA ASP A 66 4.79 14.59 -40.09
C ASP A 66 3.52 14.34 -40.89
N SER A 67 3.38 13.16 -41.49
CA SER A 67 2.18 12.76 -42.23
C SER A 67 0.94 12.69 -41.34
N ILE A 68 1.08 12.15 -40.13
CA ILE A 68 0.01 12.07 -39.13
C ILE A 68 -0.39 13.46 -38.67
N LEU A 69 0.59 14.30 -38.30
CA LEU A 69 0.34 15.67 -37.85
C LEU A 69 -0.40 16.46 -38.93
N HIS A 70 0.02 16.34 -40.20
CA HIS A 70 -0.64 17.00 -41.31
C HIS A 70 -2.07 16.49 -41.57
N CYS A 71 -2.34 15.19 -41.36
CA CYS A 71 -3.67 14.63 -41.56
C CYS A 71 -4.65 14.92 -40.42
N ILE A 72 -4.17 14.93 -39.17
CA ILE A 72 -5.00 14.99 -37.96
C ILE A 72 -5.22 16.42 -37.49
N ARG A 73 -4.18 17.26 -37.44
CA ARG A 73 -4.25 18.63 -36.92
C ARG A 73 -5.33 19.50 -37.56
N PRO A 74 -5.62 19.42 -38.88
CA PRO A 74 -6.67 20.21 -39.50
C PRO A 74 -8.09 19.68 -39.26
N ARG A 75 -8.26 18.48 -38.68
CA ARG A 75 -9.56 17.77 -38.65
C ARG A 75 -10.08 17.63 -37.23
N SER A 76 -11.00 18.52 -36.85
CA SER A 76 -11.69 18.51 -35.56
C SER A 76 -12.50 17.24 -35.26
N GLY A 77 -12.79 16.40 -36.26
CA GLY A 77 -13.63 15.20 -36.10
C GLY A 77 -12.89 13.87 -35.97
N PHE A 78 -11.56 13.83 -35.91
CA PHE A 78 -10.84 12.56 -35.87
C PHE A 78 -11.14 11.74 -34.60
N MET A 79 -11.32 12.41 -33.45
CA MET A 79 -11.74 11.74 -32.21
C MET A 79 -13.13 11.10 -32.33
N ASP A 80 -14.05 11.73 -33.06
CA ASP A 80 -15.39 11.19 -33.31
C ASP A 80 -15.31 9.91 -34.16
N TRP A 81 -14.36 9.86 -35.11
CA TRP A 81 -14.10 8.64 -35.88
C TRP A 81 -13.53 7.52 -35.02
N LEU A 82 -12.59 7.82 -34.12
CA LEU A 82 -12.08 6.80 -33.20
C LEU A 82 -13.16 6.29 -32.25
N GLU A 83 -14.01 7.18 -31.74
CA GLU A 83 -15.18 6.78 -30.94
C GLU A 83 -16.15 5.93 -31.74
N LEU A 84 -16.43 6.28 -32.99
CA LEU A 84 -17.29 5.49 -33.85
C LEU A 84 -16.70 4.09 -34.07
N LEU A 85 -15.38 4.02 -34.35
CA LEU A 85 -14.65 2.78 -34.62
C LEU A 85 -14.45 1.90 -33.39
N LEU A 86 -14.46 2.48 -32.19
CA LEU A 86 -14.22 1.77 -30.95
C LEU A 86 -15.35 0.76 -30.68
N PRO A 87 -15.08 -0.55 -30.71
CA PRO A 87 -16.12 -1.57 -30.63
C PRO A 87 -16.94 -1.53 -29.34
N GLN A 88 -16.31 -1.13 -28.23
CA GLN A 88 -16.95 -0.99 -26.92
C GLN A 88 -18.11 0.02 -26.90
N ASN A 89 -18.21 0.91 -27.90
CA ASN A 89 -19.30 1.87 -28.00
C ASN A 89 -20.56 1.28 -28.65
N GLY A 90 -20.51 0.04 -29.17
CA GLY A 90 -21.69 -0.69 -29.65
C GLY A 90 -22.26 -0.20 -30.98
N HIS A 91 -21.52 0.62 -31.74
CA HIS A 91 -21.96 1.09 -33.07
C HIS A 91 -21.95 -0.01 -34.13
N PHE A 92 -21.23 -1.10 -33.90
CA PHE A 92 -21.11 -2.23 -34.80
C PHE A 92 -21.50 -3.52 -34.07
N THR A 93 -22.34 -4.34 -34.69
CA THR A 93 -22.79 -5.63 -34.14
C THR A 93 -21.75 -6.73 -34.30
N HIS A 94 -20.93 -6.66 -35.35
CA HIS A 94 -19.83 -7.59 -35.61
C HIS A 94 -18.58 -6.79 -35.96
N VAL A 95 -17.67 -6.69 -35.00
CA VAL A 95 -16.39 -6.01 -35.19
C VAL A 95 -15.29 -7.04 -35.47
N PRO A 96 -14.66 -6.99 -36.66
CA PRO A 96 -13.44 -7.74 -36.91
C PRO A 96 -12.36 -7.42 -35.88
N LEU A 97 -11.60 -8.43 -35.48
CA LEU A 97 -10.51 -8.29 -34.52
C LEU A 97 -9.46 -7.27 -34.98
N GLU A 98 -9.27 -7.17 -36.29
CA GLU A 98 -8.37 -6.24 -36.95
C GLU A 98 -8.71 -4.77 -36.64
N ILE A 99 -9.98 -4.44 -36.34
CA ILE A 99 -10.37 -3.09 -35.92
C ILE A 99 -9.88 -2.81 -34.50
N PHE A 100 -9.91 -3.78 -33.59
CA PHE A 100 -9.36 -3.59 -32.24
C PHE A 100 -7.86 -3.30 -32.30
N PHE A 101 -7.14 -4.06 -33.11
CA PHE A 101 -5.70 -3.86 -33.36
C PHE A 101 -5.40 -2.51 -34.01
N LEU A 102 -6.18 -2.11 -35.01
CA LEU A 102 -6.03 -0.78 -35.61
C LEU A 102 -6.27 0.32 -34.57
N CYS A 103 -7.32 0.21 -33.75
CA CYS A 103 -7.60 1.17 -32.69
C CYS A 103 -6.48 1.22 -31.65
N THR A 104 -5.93 0.08 -31.20
CA THR A 104 -4.82 0.08 -30.23
C THR A 104 -3.59 0.79 -30.79
N ASP A 105 -3.25 0.51 -32.05
CA ASP A 105 -2.02 1.04 -32.67
C ASP A 105 -2.13 2.54 -32.89
N VAL A 106 -3.28 2.98 -33.42
CA VAL A 106 -3.57 4.39 -33.62
C VAL A 106 -3.58 5.13 -32.28
N LEU A 107 -4.20 4.58 -31.24
CA LEU A 107 -4.18 5.21 -29.92
C LEU A 107 -2.76 5.28 -29.35
N ALA A 108 -1.94 4.23 -29.44
CA ALA A 108 -0.58 4.24 -28.94
C ALA A 108 0.26 5.33 -29.63
N LEU A 109 0.15 5.42 -30.96
CA LEU A 109 0.80 6.43 -31.77
C LEU A 109 0.36 7.85 -31.38
N LEU A 110 -0.94 8.08 -31.17
CA LEU A 110 -1.46 9.39 -30.77
C LEU A 110 -0.99 9.81 -29.38
N HIS A 111 -0.86 8.89 -28.43
CA HIS A 111 -0.29 9.22 -27.10
C HIS A 111 1.19 9.58 -27.19
N GLY A 112 1.94 8.92 -28.07
CA GLY A 112 3.32 9.27 -28.39
C GLY A 112 3.44 10.68 -28.99
N LEU A 113 2.46 11.09 -29.79
CA LEU A 113 2.42 12.39 -30.48
C LEU A 113 1.59 13.47 -29.77
N GLU A 114 1.03 13.20 -28.59
CA GLU A 114 0.02 14.07 -27.96
C GLU A 114 0.51 15.51 -27.76
N VAL A 115 1.80 15.68 -27.42
CA VAL A 115 2.42 16.99 -27.24
C VAL A 115 2.52 17.75 -28.58
N ASP A 116 2.82 17.05 -29.66
CA ASP A 116 3.00 17.65 -30.99
C ASP A 116 1.66 17.94 -31.68
N LEU A 117 0.65 17.12 -31.41
CA LEU A 117 -0.70 17.29 -31.91
C LEU A 117 -1.36 18.56 -31.37
N ALA A 118 -0.85 19.11 -30.26
CA ALA A 118 -1.40 20.28 -29.58
C ALA A 118 -2.92 20.11 -29.33
N LEU A 119 -3.32 18.90 -28.93
CA LEU A 119 -4.71 18.60 -28.62
C LEU A 119 -5.22 19.52 -27.51
N ASP A 120 -6.45 19.99 -27.64
CA ASP A 120 -7.11 20.66 -26.53
C ASP A 120 -7.37 19.67 -25.36
N ILE A 121 -7.66 20.21 -24.18
CA ILE A 121 -7.86 19.41 -22.95
C ILE A 121 -8.98 18.38 -23.13
N THR A 122 -10.03 18.73 -23.88
CA THR A 122 -11.19 17.84 -24.10
C THR A 122 -10.80 16.68 -25.01
N GLN A 123 -10.10 16.96 -26.10
CA GLN A 123 -9.60 15.94 -27.04
C GLN A 123 -8.58 15.01 -26.38
N ALA A 124 -7.67 15.54 -25.58
CA ALA A 124 -6.72 14.74 -24.81
C ALA A 124 -7.45 13.84 -23.79
N ALA A 125 -8.44 14.37 -23.06
CA ALA A 125 -9.25 13.57 -22.14
C ALA A 125 -10.02 12.45 -22.86
N ARG A 126 -10.63 12.75 -24.01
CA ARG A 126 -11.30 11.74 -24.85
C ARG A 126 -10.32 10.65 -25.29
N LEU A 127 -9.11 11.02 -25.70
CA LEU A 127 -8.05 10.08 -26.10
C LEU A 127 -7.71 9.10 -24.97
N HIS A 128 -7.52 9.60 -23.75
CA HIS A 128 -7.28 8.76 -22.56
C HIS A 128 -8.48 7.84 -22.26
N ILE A 129 -9.72 8.35 -22.34
CA ILE A 129 -10.95 7.57 -22.10
C ILE A 129 -11.05 6.37 -23.05
N LEU A 130 -10.67 6.54 -24.32
CA LEU A 130 -10.69 5.43 -25.29
C LEU A 130 -9.73 4.31 -24.90
N VAL A 131 -8.54 4.64 -24.42
CA VAL A 131 -7.60 3.63 -23.91
C VAL A 131 -8.13 2.95 -22.66
N PHE A 132 -8.75 3.69 -21.74
CA PHE A 132 -9.35 3.09 -20.54
C PHE A 132 -10.50 2.14 -20.88
N LYS A 133 -11.34 2.46 -21.87
CA LYS A 133 -12.35 1.54 -22.40
C LYS A 133 -11.70 0.26 -22.92
N MET A 134 -10.64 0.36 -23.71
CA MET A 134 -9.98 -0.82 -24.28
C MET A 134 -9.23 -1.67 -23.24
N TRP A 135 -8.71 -1.01 -22.21
CA TRP A 135 -8.02 -1.66 -21.11
C TRP A 135 -8.99 -2.36 -20.15
N LEU A 136 -10.02 -1.65 -19.69
CA LEU A 136 -10.89 -2.11 -18.61
C LEU A 136 -12.12 -2.88 -19.12
N ASP A 137 -12.52 -2.66 -20.37
CA ASP A 137 -13.52 -3.44 -21.11
C ASP A 137 -12.87 -4.16 -22.31
N PRO A 138 -11.93 -5.11 -22.09
CA PRO A 138 -11.34 -5.86 -23.18
C PRO A 138 -12.41 -6.75 -23.85
N PRO A 139 -12.24 -7.12 -25.13
CA PRO A 139 -13.14 -8.03 -25.82
C PRO A 139 -13.20 -9.39 -25.10
N SER A 140 -14.30 -10.12 -25.27
CA SER A 140 -14.38 -11.49 -24.78
C SER A 140 -13.28 -12.36 -25.40
N LEU A 141 -12.78 -13.33 -24.63
CA LEU A 141 -11.74 -14.26 -25.10
C LEU A 141 -12.12 -14.93 -26.43
N ASP A 142 -13.41 -15.25 -26.61
CA ASP A 142 -13.97 -15.84 -27.83
C ASP A 142 -13.73 -15.01 -29.09
N ALA A 143 -13.52 -13.69 -28.95
CA ALA A 143 -13.25 -12.80 -30.08
C ALA A 143 -11.86 -13.04 -30.69
N PHE A 144 -10.88 -13.52 -29.92
CA PHE A 144 -9.48 -13.56 -30.35
C PHE A 144 -9.13 -14.80 -31.18
N ARG A 145 -9.96 -15.85 -31.17
CA ARG A 145 -9.80 -17.16 -31.86
C ARG A 145 -8.52 -17.94 -31.52
N SER A 146 -7.44 -17.28 -31.09
CA SER A 146 -6.19 -17.87 -30.64
C SER A 146 -5.62 -17.08 -29.46
N SER A 147 -4.78 -17.75 -28.67
CA SER A 147 -4.10 -17.16 -27.53
C SER A 147 -3.18 -16.00 -27.93
N GLY A 148 -2.31 -16.22 -28.92
CA GLY A 148 -1.33 -15.21 -29.33
C GLY A 148 -1.94 -13.86 -29.73
N LYS A 149 -3.14 -13.85 -30.32
CA LYS A 149 -3.84 -12.61 -30.67
C LYS A 149 -4.38 -11.85 -29.46
N HIS A 150 -4.79 -12.56 -28.41
CA HIS A 150 -5.24 -11.96 -27.16
C HIS A 150 -4.07 -11.29 -26.42
N GLU A 151 -2.92 -11.95 -26.35
CA GLU A 151 -1.69 -11.37 -25.79
C GLU A 151 -1.25 -10.12 -26.58
N GLN A 152 -1.21 -10.23 -27.91
CA GLN A 152 -0.87 -9.11 -28.79
C GLN A 152 -1.78 -7.90 -28.58
N TYR A 153 -3.07 -8.10 -28.33
CA TYR A 153 -4.00 -6.99 -28.03
C TYR A 153 -3.60 -6.28 -26.74
N HIS A 154 -3.34 -7.03 -25.68
CA HIS A 154 -2.98 -6.45 -24.40
C HIS A 154 -1.63 -5.76 -24.42
N ASP A 155 -0.65 -6.28 -25.16
CA ASP A 155 0.63 -5.58 -25.39
C ASP A 155 0.43 -4.23 -26.06
N ARG A 156 -0.42 -4.16 -27.09
CA ARG A 156 -0.71 -2.91 -27.80
C ARG A 156 -1.50 -1.90 -26.96
N VAL A 157 -2.48 -2.37 -26.18
CA VAL A 157 -3.14 -1.51 -25.17
C VAL A 157 -2.10 -0.98 -24.19
N THR A 158 -1.18 -1.84 -23.76
CA THR A 158 -0.17 -1.44 -22.80
C THR A 158 0.79 -0.40 -23.35
N ALA A 159 1.17 -0.47 -24.64
CA ALA A 159 1.98 0.57 -25.27
C ALA A 159 1.38 1.98 -25.05
N SER A 160 0.06 2.13 -25.18
CA SER A 160 -0.65 3.38 -24.86
C SER A 160 -0.54 3.76 -23.36
N LEU A 161 -0.74 2.78 -22.46
CA LEU A 161 -0.64 3.01 -21.02
C LEU A 161 0.77 3.44 -20.60
N VAL A 162 1.83 2.92 -21.22
CA VAL A 162 3.21 3.28 -20.88
C VAL A 162 3.49 4.75 -21.18
N PHE A 163 2.99 5.31 -22.28
CA PHE A 163 3.11 6.75 -22.55
C PHE A 163 2.39 7.58 -21.48
N MET A 164 1.16 7.20 -21.10
CA MET A 164 0.43 7.86 -20.02
C MET A 164 1.18 7.74 -18.68
N MET A 165 1.75 6.57 -18.39
CA MET A 165 2.52 6.31 -17.18
C MET A 165 3.78 7.17 -17.11
N GLY A 166 4.50 7.34 -18.22
CA GLY A 166 5.65 8.24 -18.30
C GLY A 166 5.28 9.68 -17.93
N LYS A 167 4.09 10.14 -18.33
CA LYS A 167 3.56 11.48 -17.97
C LYS A 167 3.16 11.56 -16.49
N VAL A 168 2.55 10.51 -15.97
CA VAL A 168 2.16 10.37 -14.55
C VAL A 168 3.41 10.39 -13.64
N LEU A 169 4.49 9.69 -14.03
CA LEU A 169 5.72 9.53 -13.25
C LEU A 169 6.69 10.72 -13.37
N SER A 170 6.97 11.21 -14.58
CA SER A 170 7.95 12.28 -14.83
C SER A 170 7.65 13.61 -14.11
N ARG A 171 6.43 13.77 -13.61
CA ARG A 171 5.93 15.00 -12.98
C ARG A 171 5.76 14.87 -11.46
N HIS A 172 6.10 13.72 -10.86
CA HIS A 172 6.19 13.55 -9.40
C HIS A 172 7.38 14.34 -8.80
N GLU A 173 8.42 14.62 -9.60
CA GLU A 173 9.61 15.36 -9.15
C GLU A 173 9.41 16.89 -9.14
N GLN A 174 8.26 17.41 -9.58
CA GLN A 174 8.03 18.86 -9.73
C GLN A 174 6.92 19.37 -8.80
N THR A 175 7.18 20.50 -8.13
CA THR A 175 6.20 21.22 -7.30
C THR A 175 4.94 21.56 -8.13
N PRO A 176 3.72 21.41 -7.61
CA PRO A 176 2.49 21.68 -8.37
C PRO A 176 2.47 23.12 -8.89
N SER A 177 2.48 23.31 -10.22
CA SER A 177 2.34 24.61 -10.89
C SER A 177 1.10 24.62 -11.78
N ALA A 178 0.66 25.76 -12.30
CA ALA A 178 -0.50 25.87 -13.20
C ALA A 178 -0.41 25.00 -14.50
N LYS A 179 0.77 24.43 -14.81
CA LYS A 179 0.98 23.38 -15.82
C LYS A 179 0.54 21.96 -15.33
N SER A 180 -0.01 21.83 -14.13
CA SER A 180 -0.58 20.61 -13.55
C SER A 180 -1.84 20.11 -14.28
N ARG A 181 -2.48 20.93 -15.12
CA ARG A 181 -3.75 20.59 -15.79
C ARG A 181 -3.69 19.35 -16.69
N ALA A 182 -2.55 19.03 -17.31
CA ALA A 182 -2.41 17.81 -18.11
C ALA A 182 -2.25 16.54 -17.25
N ARG A 183 -1.75 16.69 -16.02
CA ARG A 183 -1.69 15.65 -14.98
C ARG A 183 -3.12 15.37 -14.46
N ASP A 184 -3.93 16.42 -14.36
CA ASP A 184 -5.36 16.30 -14.10
C ASP A 184 -6.06 15.59 -15.28
N GLY A 185 -5.69 15.84 -16.53
CA GLY A 185 -6.34 15.25 -17.71
C GLY A 185 -6.40 13.72 -17.80
N ILE A 186 -5.33 12.98 -17.46
CA ILE A 186 -5.34 11.50 -17.46
C ILE A 186 -6.25 10.96 -16.34
N ILE A 187 -6.15 11.56 -15.16
CA ILE A 187 -6.89 11.14 -13.98
C ILE A 187 -8.36 11.53 -14.09
N GLU A 188 -8.63 12.75 -14.56
CA GLU A 188 -9.94 13.26 -14.86
C GLU A 188 -10.61 12.39 -15.92
N ALA A 189 -9.91 12.01 -16.99
CA ALA A 189 -10.39 11.02 -17.95
C ALA A 189 -10.74 9.67 -17.30
N LEU A 190 -9.89 9.18 -16.38
CA LEU A 190 -10.13 7.93 -15.66
C LEU A 190 -11.34 8.03 -14.71
N LEU A 191 -11.52 9.19 -14.08
CA LEU A 191 -12.68 9.50 -13.25
C LEU A 191 -13.94 9.64 -14.11
N ILE A 192 -13.90 10.37 -15.22
CA ILE A 192 -15.02 10.50 -16.18
C ILE A 192 -15.43 9.12 -16.68
N TYR A 193 -14.48 8.29 -17.11
CA TYR A 193 -14.74 6.92 -17.54
C TYR A 193 -15.46 6.10 -16.45
N SER A 194 -15.07 6.27 -15.19
CA SER A 194 -15.72 5.61 -14.05
C SER A 194 -16.99 6.32 -13.53
N GLY A 195 -17.44 7.37 -14.21
CA GLY A 195 -18.60 8.19 -13.82
C GLY A 195 -18.39 8.98 -12.53
N HIS A 196 -17.17 9.48 -12.32
CA HIS A 196 -16.66 10.12 -11.11
C HIS A 196 -16.90 9.30 -9.84
N ARG A 197 -16.83 7.96 -9.97
CA ARG A 197 -16.99 7.01 -8.85
C ARG A 197 -15.73 6.18 -8.71
N PRO A 198 -14.71 6.66 -7.99
CA PRO A 198 -13.44 5.94 -7.78
C PRO A 198 -13.63 4.49 -7.32
N ARG A 199 -14.57 4.22 -6.42
CA ARG A 199 -14.88 2.85 -5.97
C ARG A 199 -15.34 1.93 -7.10
N ARG A 200 -16.08 2.45 -8.09
CA ARG A 200 -16.51 1.70 -9.28
C ARG A 200 -15.31 1.37 -10.15
N LEU A 201 -14.38 2.32 -10.31
CA LEU A 201 -13.13 2.10 -11.03
C LEU A 201 -12.36 0.90 -10.46
N PHE A 202 -12.12 0.86 -9.14
CA PHE A 202 -11.38 -0.25 -8.53
C PHE A 202 -12.04 -1.61 -8.71
N ARG A 203 -13.36 -1.69 -8.52
CA ARG A 203 -14.10 -2.94 -8.78
C ARG A 203 -13.96 -3.37 -10.24
N HIS A 204 -14.01 -2.41 -11.15
CA HIS A 204 -13.93 -2.69 -12.57
C HIS A 204 -12.52 -3.13 -12.99
N PHE A 205 -11.48 -2.44 -12.49
CA PHE A 205 -10.09 -2.83 -12.62
C PHE A 205 -9.85 -4.26 -12.10
N VAL A 206 -10.24 -4.56 -10.87
CA VAL A 206 -10.05 -5.89 -10.28
C VAL A 206 -10.74 -6.96 -11.13
N ARG A 207 -11.99 -6.73 -11.54
CA ARG A 207 -12.72 -7.67 -12.42
C ARG A 207 -12.04 -7.86 -13.77
N SER A 208 -11.60 -6.79 -14.41
CA SER A 208 -10.94 -6.84 -15.72
C SER A 208 -9.62 -7.62 -15.62
N THR A 209 -8.76 -7.27 -14.67
CA THR A 209 -7.49 -7.96 -14.44
C THR A 209 -7.71 -9.43 -14.06
N THR A 210 -8.70 -9.75 -13.23
CA THR A 210 -9.04 -11.15 -12.93
C THR A 210 -9.49 -11.91 -14.19
N ARG A 211 -10.28 -11.31 -15.08
CA ARG A 211 -10.67 -11.97 -16.34
C ARG A 211 -9.44 -12.29 -17.21
N ILE A 212 -8.51 -11.34 -17.31
CA ILE A 212 -7.25 -11.52 -18.04
C ILE A 212 -6.43 -12.66 -17.42
N LEU A 213 -6.29 -12.68 -16.10
CA LEU A 213 -5.58 -13.72 -15.35
C LEU A 213 -6.21 -15.11 -15.47
N MET A 214 -7.52 -15.20 -15.74
CA MET A 214 -8.25 -16.45 -15.92
C MET A 214 -8.14 -17.04 -17.33
N THR A 215 -7.48 -16.34 -18.25
CA THR A 215 -7.26 -16.86 -19.61
C THR A 215 -6.31 -18.09 -19.61
N PRO A 216 -6.38 -18.96 -20.63
CA PRO A 216 -5.50 -20.13 -20.73
C PRO A 216 -4.04 -19.78 -21.04
N ILE A 217 -3.78 -18.53 -21.38
CA ILE A 217 -2.46 -17.97 -21.71
C ILE A 217 -1.78 -17.52 -20.42
N ASP A 218 -0.46 -17.44 -20.41
CA ASP A 218 0.28 -16.76 -19.34
C ASP A 218 0.16 -15.24 -19.53
N PRO A 219 -0.69 -14.53 -18.77
CA PRO A 219 -0.95 -13.11 -18.98
C PRO A 219 -0.20 -12.27 -17.95
N THR A 220 0.80 -12.85 -17.25
CA THR A 220 1.44 -12.27 -16.08
C THR A 220 2.10 -10.94 -16.39
N ARG A 221 2.82 -10.83 -17.52
CA ARG A 221 3.43 -9.56 -17.97
C ARG A 221 2.40 -8.47 -18.24
N CYS A 222 1.30 -8.79 -18.91
CA CYS A 222 0.23 -7.82 -19.18
C CYS A 222 -0.46 -7.39 -17.89
N ALA A 223 -0.79 -8.35 -17.02
CA ALA A 223 -1.41 -8.09 -15.72
C ALA A 223 -0.50 -7.23 -14.84
N GLU A 224 0.80 -7.52 -14.77
CA GLU A 224 1.79 -6.74 -14.04
C GLU A 224 1.75 -5.27 -14.46
N ARG A 225 1.81 -4.99 -15.77
CA ARG A 225 1.78 -3.61 -16.29
C ARG A 225 0.48 -2.89 -15.96
N TYR A 226 -0.65 -3.59 -16.03
CA TYR A 226 -1.95 -3.04 -15.67
C TYR A 226 -2.06 -2.73 -14.17
N ILE A 227 -1.55 -3.63 -13.33
CA ILE A 227 -1.53 -3.46 -11.88
C ILE A 227 -0.56 -2.34 -11.49
N PHE A 228 0.60 -2.25 -12.15
CA PHE A 228 1.56 -1.17 -11.95
C PHE A 228 0.97 0.20 -12.32
N PHE A 229 0.27 0.30 -13.46
CA PHE A 229 -0.39 1.54 -13.86
C PHE A 229 -1.41 2.01 -12.80
N ILE A 230 -2.27 1.10 -12.31
CA ILE A 230 -3.23 1.49 -11.27
C ILE A 230 -2.53 1.88 -9.96
N ARG A 231 -1.40 1.22 -9.61
CA ARG A 231 -0.57 1.60 -8.46
C ARG A 231 -0.10 3.05 -8.58
N CYS A 232 0.39 3.44 -9.75
CA CYS A 232 0.81 4.81 -10.04
C CYS A 232 -0.36 5.81 -9.93
N CYS A 233 -1.56 5.43 -10.38
CA CYS A 233 -2.75 6.26 -10.25
C CYS A 233 -3.19 6.44 -8.79
N ILE A 234 -3.17 5.39 -7.97
CA ILE A 234 -3.59 5.47 -6.55
C ILE A 234 -2.64 6.35 -5.76
N ALA A 235 -1.33 6.09 -5.86
CA ALA A 235 -0.30 6.72 -5.04
C ALA A 235 -0.33 8.25 -5.13
N ASN A 236 -0.77 8.78 -6.27
CA ASN A 236 -0.56 10.17 -6.63
C ASN A 236 -1.86 10.97 -6.83
N TYR A 237 -3.02 10.31 -6.98
CA TYR A 237 -4.20 10.94 -7.58
C TYR A 237 -5.54 10.48 -7.06
N ILE A 238 -5.75 9.17 -6.97
CA ILE A 238 -7.07 8.61 -6.62
C ILE A 238 -7.05 8.18 -5.16
N VAL A 239 -7.00 9.17 -4.27
CA VAL A 239 -7.06 8.95 -2.83
C VAL A 239 -8.52 8.64 -2.46
N ILE A 240 -8.79 7.40 -2.04
CA ILE A 240 -10.08 7.02 -1.45
C ILE A 240 -9.87 6.79 0.04
N GLN A 241 -10.39 7.69 0.87
CA GLN A 241 -10.31 7.57 2.34
C GLN A 241 -10.99 6.32 2.91
N ASN A 242 -11.84 5.65 2.13
CA ASN A 242 -12.60 4.48 2.57
C ASN A 242 -12.77 3.53 1.40
N HIS A 243 -11.82 2.61 1.23
CA HIS A 243 -11.93 1.56 0.23
C HIS A 243 -13.03 0.55 0.61
N ALA A 244 -13.58 -0.11 -0.42
CA ALA A 244 -14.62 -1.10 -0.22
C ALA A 244 -14.00 -2.47 0.16
N ARG A 245 -14.63 -3.17 1.11
CA ARG A 245 -14.10 -4.44 1.65
C ARG A 245 -13.94 -5.52 0.59
N ASP A 246 -14.87 -5.58 -0.36
CA ASP A 246 -14.85 -6.50 -1.50
C ASP A 246 -13.60 -6.28 -2.35
N VAL A 247 -13.29 -5.03 -2.71
CA VAL A 247 -12.09 -4.68 -3.51
C VAL A 247 -10.80 -5.17 -2.82
N VAL A 248 -10.64 -4.90 -1.52
CA VAL A 248 -9.45 -5.32 -0.77
C VAL A 248 -9.32 -6.84 -0.75
N ARG A 249 -10.43 -7.56 -0.50
CA ARG A 249 -10.42 -9.03 -0.48
C ARG A 249 -10.13 -9.62 -1.86
N ASP A 250 -10.67 -9.03 -2.92
CA ASP A 250 -10.46 -9.48 -4.28
C ASP A 250 -9.00 -9.24 -4.73
N LEU A 251 -8.36 -8.15 -4.30
CA LEU A 251 -6.92 -7.94 -4.50
C LEU A 251 -6.07 -8.99 -3.79
N VAL A 252 -6.39 -9.33 -2.54
CA VAL A 252 -5.70 -10.43 -1.82
C VAL A 252 -5.95 -11.78 -2.52
N ALA A 253 -7.17 -12.02 -3.01
CA ALA A 253 -7.47 -13.21 -3.80
C ALA A 253 -6.69 -13.25 -5.12
N MET A 254 -6.50 -12.09 -5.76
CA MET A 254 -5.68 -11.93 -6.96
C MET A 254 -4.22 -12.27 -6.70
N VAL A 255 -3.59 -11.74 -5.63
CA VAL A 255 -2.22 -12.09 -5.22
C VAL A 255 -2.08 -13.61 -5.03
N ARG A 256 -3.02 -14.21 -4.29
CA ARG A 256 -3.04 -15.66 -4.06
C ARG A 256 -3.19 -16.45 -5.36
N PHE A 257 -4.08 -16.01 -6.25
CA PHE A 257 -4.33 -16.66 -7.52
C PHE A 257 -3.09 -16.62 -8.41
N ILE A 258 -2.45 -15.44 -8.53
CA ILE A 258 -1.23 -15.25 -9.32
C ILE A 258 -0.13 -16.18 -8.81
N GLY A 259 0.16 -16.12 -7.49
CA GLY A 259 1.22 -16.94 -6.90
C GLY A 259 0.99 -18.44 -7.04
N ARG A 260 -0.25 -18.91 -6.91
CA ARG A 260 -0.58 -20.35 -7.06
C ARG A 260 -0.55 -20.82 -8.51
N ARG A 261 -1.06 -20.02 -9.45
CA ARG A 261 -1.20 -20.43 -10.85
C ARG A 261 0.09 -20.30 -11.65
N PHE A 262 0.85 -19.23 -11.41
CA PHE A 262 1.99 -18.88 -12.25
C PHE A 262 3.34 -19.04 -11.55
N GLY A 263 3.36 -19.20 -10.21
CA GLY A 263 4.59 -19.31 -9.43
C GLY A 263 5.52 -18.12 -9.68
N ASP A 264 6.79 -18.40 -9.94
CA ASP A 264 7.83 -17.38 -10.17
C ASP A 264 7.53 -16.47 -11.38
N ARG A 265 6.85 -16.99 -12.42
CA ARG A 265 6.45 -16.18 -13.59
C ARG A 265 5.43 -15.10 -13.23
N GLY A 266 4.63 -15.32 -12.19
CA GLY A 266 3.65 -14.36 -11.69
C GLY A 266 4.19 -13.43 -10.61
N HIS A 267 5.46 -13.56 -10.22
CA HIS A 267 6.02 -12.85 -9.08
C HIS A 267 5.86 -11.32 -9.21
N GLY A 268 6.25 -10.74 -10.34
CA GLY A 268 6.12 -9.30 -10.59
C GLY A 268 4.69 -8.78 -10.46
N ALA A 269 3.73 -9.44 -11.14
CA ALA A 269 2.31 -9.08 -11.03
C ALA A 269 1.76 -9.19 -9.60
N ALA A 270 2.19 -10.19 -8.84
CA ALA A 270 1.78 -10.36 -7.45
C ALA A 270 2.39 -9.28 -6.53
N CYS A 271 3.67 -8.93 -6.73
CA CYS A 271 4.34 -7.82 -6.05
C CYS A 271 3.64 -6.49 -6.33
N GLU A 272 3.24 -6.24 -7.58
CA GLU A 272 2.50 -5.04 -7.94
C GLU A 272 1.11 -4.99 -7.30
N ALA A 273 0.43 -6.13 -7.17
CA ALA A 273 -0.86 -6.18 -6.48
C ALA A 273 -0.71 -5.92 -4.96
N CYS A 274 0.39 -6.40 -4.36
CA CYS A 274 0.78 -6.00 -3.00
C CYS A 274 1.09 -4.50 -2.91
N GLY A 275 1.75 -3.93 -3.92
CA GLY A 275 2.01 -2.50 -4.02
C GLY A 275 0.72 -1.67 -4.09
N VAL A 276 -0.27 -2.11 -4.86
CA VAL A 276 -1.62 -1.50 -4.88
C VAL A 276 -2.28 -1.53 -3.50
N LEU A 277 -2.24 -2.68 -2.82
CA LEU A 277 -2.77 -2.81 -1.46
C LEU A 277 -2.05 -1.87 -0.49
N TYR A 278 -0.72 -1.79 -0.55
CA TYR A 278 0.06 -0.86 0.25
C TYR A 278 -0.36 0.60 0.02
N GLN A 279 -0.53 1.04 -1.24
CA GLN A 279 -0.98 2.40 -1.53
C GLN A 279 -2.38 2.69 -0.98
N ILE A 280 -3.28 1.70 -1.00
CA ILE A 280 -4.59 1.79 -0.34
C ILE A 280 -4.43 1.98 1.17
N TRP A 281 -3.55 1.22 1.83
CA TRP A 281 -3.35 1.34 3.27
C TRP A 281 -2.69 2.67 3.66
N TYR A 282 -1.70 3.10 2.87
CA TYR A 282 -0.98 4.35 3.08
C TYR A 282 -1.88 5.57 2.90
N THR A 283 -2.83 5.52 1.96
CA THR A 283 -3.82 6.59 1.77
C THR A 283 -4.94 6.57 2.83
N GLU A 284 -5.22 5.42 3.44
CA GLU A 284 -6.19 5.26 4.54
C GLU A 284 -5.57 5.48 5.93
N LYS A 285 -4.27 5.79 5.99
CA LYS A 285 -3.47 5.74 7.22
C LYS A 285 -4.03 6.59 8.37
N ASP A 286 -4.72 7.69 8.06
CA ASP A 286 -5.31 8.64 9.01
C ASP A 286 -6.79 8.32 9.38
N SER A 287 -7.34 7.20 8.89
CA SER A 287 -8.77 6.85 9.02
C SER A 287 -9.03 5.47 9.64
N GLY A 288 -8.08 4.97 10.42
CA GLY A 288 -8.27 3.78 11.27
C GLY A 288 -7.84 2.42 10.68
N SER A 289 -7.01 2.41 9.62
CA SER A 289 -6.36 1.19 9.09
C SER A 289 -7.30 0.02 8.75
N ARG A 290 -8.55 0.29 8.33
CA ARG A 290 -9.57 -0.75 8.10
C ARG A 290 -9.22 -1.64 6.90
N ALA A 291 -8.78 -1.05 5.78
CA ALA A 291 -8.37 -1.82 4.61
C ALA A 291 -7.20 -2.77 4.94
N LEU A 292 -6.21 -2.30 5.70
CA LEU A 292 -5.12 -3.15 6.20
C LEU A 292 -5.68 -4.31 7.03
N CYS A 293 -6.55 -4.02 8.00
CA CYS A 293 -7.17 -5.05 8.84
C CYS A 293 -7.99 -6.08 8.04
N TRP A 294 -8.62 -5.69 6.93
CA TRP A 294 -9.32 -6.64 6.05
C TRP A 294 -8.35 -7.51 5.25
N ALA A 295 -7.26 -6.93 4.75
CA ALA A 295 -6.25 -7.65 3.99
C ALA A 295 -5.52 -8.68 4.87
N LEU A 296 -5.13 -8.29 6.10
CA LEU A 296 -4.51 -9.18 7.09
C LEU A 296 -5.40 -10.37 7.42
N ARG A 297 -6.69 -10.15 7.71
CA ARG A 297 -7.67 -11.24 7.94
C ARG A 297 -7.91 -12.09 6.70
N ALA A 298 -7.69 -11.55 5.50
CA ALA A 298 -7.75 -12.30 4.26
C ALA A 298 -6.45 -13.08 3.97
N GLY A 299 -5.44 -13.01 4.85
CA GLY A 299 -4.19 -13.75 4.77
C GLY A 299 -3.15 -13.13 3.83
N ILE A 300 -3.09 -11.80 3.72
CA ILE A 300 -2.08 -11.13 2.87
C ILE A 300 -0.65 -11.29 3.40
N LEU A 301 -0.44 -11.32 4.71
CA LEU A 301 0.89 -11.34 5.30
C LEU A 301 1.69 -12.61 4.93
N PRO A 302 1.13 -13.83 5.09
CA PRO A 302 1.80 -15.04 4.58
C PRO A 302 2.08 -15.01 3.07
N LEU A 303 1.21 -14.35 2.27
CA LEU A 303 1.44 -14.22 0.83
C LEU A 303 2.63 -13.30 0.52
N ILE A 304 2.74 -12.15 1.21
CA ILE A 304 3.88 -11.24 1.06
C ILE A 304 5.19 -11.94 1.43
N LEU A 305 5.21 -12.67 2.56
CA LEU A 305 6.39 -13.41 3.00
C LEU A 305 6.76 -14.53 2.01
N SER A 306 5.77 -15.25 1.47
CA SER A 306 6.00 -16.26 0.43
C SER A 306 6.56 -15.66 -0.86
N LEU A 307 6.09 -14.47 -1.27
CA LEU A 307 6.66 -13.77 -2.42
C LEU A 307 8.10 -13.35 -2.11
N ARG A 308 8.37 -12.82 -0.91
CA ARG A 308 9.72 -12.40 -0.51
C ARG A 308 10.75 -13.55 -0.56
N ARG A 309 10.32 -14.79 -0.26
CA ARG A 309 11.16 -16.00 -0.42
C ARG A 309 11.61 -16.24 -1.87
N GLN A 310 10.79 -15.85 -2.84
CA GLN A 310 11.06 -16.04 -4.27
C GLN A 310 11.96 -14.94 -4.84
N GLY A 311 11.95 -13.74 -4.24
CA GLY A 311 12.74 -12.62 -4.71
C GLY A 311 12.65 -11.38 -3.83
N SER A 312 13.69 -10.55 -3.88
CA SER A 312 13.69 -9.26 -3.20
C SER A 312 13.00 -8.19 -4.05
N ASP A 313 11.82 -7.75 -3.61
CA ASP A 313 11.12 -6.58 -4.16
C ASP A 313 10.91 -5.50 -3.07
N ASP A 314 11.27 -4.25 -3.37
CA ASP A 314 11.19 -3.13 -2.43
C ASP A 314 9.76 -2.80 -2.00
N SER A 315 8.78 -3.03 -2.87
CA SER A 315 7.35 -2.81 -2.58
C SER A 315 6.89 -3.78 -1.49
N LEU A 316 7.39 -5.03 -1.50
CA LEU A 316 7.11 -6.00 -0.44
C LEU A 316 7.74 -5.57 0.90
N THR A 317 9.01 -5.12 0.89
CA THR A 317 9.67 -4.61 2.10
C THR A 317 8.92 -3.41 2.67
N THR A 318 8.52 -2.48 1.82
CA THR A 318 7.75 -1.29 2.21
C THR A 318 6.40 -1.69 2.82
N ALA A 319 5.71 -2.66 2.22
CA ALA A 319 4.46 -3.19 2.77
C ALA A 319 4.66 -3.86 4.13
N LEU A 320 5.70 -4.68 4.31
CA LEU A 320 6.02 -5.34 5.59
C LEU A 320 6.32 -4.30 6.68
N ASN A 321 7.16 -3.32 6.39
CA ASN A 321 7.48 -2.24 7.33
C ASN A 321 6.23 -1.47 7.73
N PHE A 322 5.35 -1.17 6.78
CA PHE A 322 4.08 -0.50 7.07
C PHE A 322 3.17 -1.35 7.97
N ILE A 323 3.06 -2.67 7.72
CA ILE A 323 2.29 -3.56 8.59
C ILE A 323 2.90 -3.58 10.00
N ALA A 324 4.23 -3.59 10.11
CA ALA A 324 4.95 -3.64 11.38
C ALA A 324 4.80 -2.33 12.17
N GLU A 325 4.94 -1.18 11.52
CA GLU A 325 4.64 0.14 12.09
C GLU A 325 3.21 0.18 12.64
N ARG A 326 2.23 -0.30 11.85
CA ARG A 326 0.82 -0.29 12.24
C ARG A 326 0.43 -1.37 13.24
N SER A 327 1.32 -2.31 13.58
CA SER A 327 1.05 -3.38 14.54
C SER A 327 0.78 -2.88 15.96
N ILE A 328 1.20 -1.65 16.29
CA ILE A 328 0.94 -0.98 17.57
C ILE A 328 -0.53 -0.56 17.75
N SER A 329 -1.34 -0.61 16.68
CA SER A 329 -2.79 -0.36 16.74
C SER A 329 -3.55 -1.64 17.11
N VAL A 330 -4.46 -1.55 18.08
CA VAL A 330 -5.26 -2.69 18.57
C VAL A 330 -6.05 -3.40 17.45
N PRO A 331 -6.77 -2.69 16.56
CA PRO A 331 -7.41 -3.31 15.40
C PRO A 331 -6.46 -4.15 14.52
N VAL A 332 -5.22 -3.67 14.32
CA VAL A 332 -4.21 -4.31 13.46
C VAL A 332 -3.60 -5.50 14.17
N ALA A 333 -3.18 -5.37 15.43
CA ALA A 333 -2.71 -6.48 16.26
C ALA A 333 -3.73 -7.63 16.31
N ARG A 334 -5.03 -7.31 16.47
CA ARG A 334 -6.11 -8.31 16.40
C ARG A 334 -6.23 -8.98 15.03
N ALA A 335 -6.01 -8.23 13.95
CA ALA A 335 -6.07 -8.76 12.60
C ALA A 335 -4.86 -9.67 12.30
N LEU A 336 -3.67 -9.30 12.77
CA LEU A 336 -2.45 -10.10 12.69
C LEU A 336 -2.61 -11.45 13.38
N ARG A 337 -3.24 -11.50 14.57
CA ARG A 337 -3.53 -12.76 15.25
C ARG A 337 -4.29 -13.77 14.38
N VAL A 338 -5.24 -13.30 13.56
CA VAL A 338 -6.03 -14.20 12.70
C VAL A 338 -5.24 -14.66 11.48
N GLY A 339 -4.42 -13.78 10.91
CA GLY A 339 -3.70 -14.02 9.65
C GLY A 339 -2.24 -14.46 9.80
N GLY A 340 -1.71 -14.51 11.02
CA GLY A 340 -0.27 -14.52 11.29
C GLY A 340 0.33 -15.77 11.94
N TYR A 341 -0.43 -16.86 12.08
CA TYR A 341 0.10 -18.11 12.63
C TYR A 341 1.21 -18.70 11.74
N GLY A 342 2.30 -19.16 12.37
CA GLY A 342 3.41 -19.84 11.68
C GLY A 342 4.27 -18.92 10.82
N ILE A 343 4.27 -17.62 11.09
CA ILE A 343 5.13 -16.66 10.39
C ILE A 343 6.56 -16.75 10.90
N SER A 344 7.50 -16.95 9.96
CA SER A 344 8.93 -16.75 10.18
C SER A 344 9.47 -15.77 9.13
N CYS A 345 9.87 -14.57 9.61
CA CYS A 345 10.47 -13.53 8.79
C CYS A 345 11.87 -13.95 8.29
N ALA A 346 12.64 -14.66 9.12
CA ALA A 346 13.95 -15.19 8.74
C ALA A 346 13.84 -16.22 7.61
N GLU A 347 12.90 -17.17 7.71
CA GLU A 347 12.62 -18.10 6.61
C GLU A 347 12.09 -17.39 5.35
N ALA A 348 11.58 -16.16 5.47
CA ALA A 348 11.18 -15.33 4.34
C ALA A 348 12.36 -14.66 3.60
N GLY A 349 13.60 -14.95 3.99
CA GLY A 349 14.80 -14.35 3.41
C GLY A 349 15.03 -12.91 3.85
N ILE A 350 14.41 -12.48 4.96
CA ILE A 350 14.62 -11.15 5.53
C ILE A 350 15.91 -11.20 6.38
N PRO A 351 16.86 -10.29 6.17
CA PRO A 351 18.11 -10.30 6.93
C PRO A 351 17.90 -9.84 8.39
N GLU A 352 18.73 -10.33 9.29
CA GLU A 352 18.86 -9.75 10.63
C GLU A 352 19.55 -8.38 10.56
N PRO A 353 19.23 -7.43 11.47
CA PRO A 353 18.30 -7.54 12.61
C PRO A 353 16.81 -7.29 12.26
N LEU A 354 16.49 -7.05 10.98
CA LEU A 354 15.14 -6.69 10.57
C LEU A 354 14.15 -7.84 10.75
N ALA A 355 14.57 -9.09 10.51
CA ALA A 355 13.71 -10.25 10.71
C ALA A 355 13.26 -10.41 12.16
N THR A 356 14.15 -10.22 13.14
CA THR A 356 13.79 -10.19 14.56
C THR A 356 12.77 -9.08 14.85
N ALA A 357 13.04 -7.85 14.42
CA ALA A 357 12.13 -6.71 14.66
C ALA A 357 10.74 -6.91 14.05
N LEU A 358 10.65 -7.49 12.85
CA LEU A 358 9.37 -7.82 12.23
C LEU A 358 8.65 -8.96 12.96
N THR A 359 9.39 -9.93 13.51
CA THR A 359 8.81 -11.03 14.30
C THR A 359 8.18 -10.52 15.58
N GLU A 360 8.85 -9.60 16.30
CA GLU A 360 8.28 -8.88 17.44
C GLU A 360 6.95 -8.21 17.06
N CYS A 361 6.93 -7.48 15.93
CA CYS A 361 5.74 -6.79 15.45
C CYS A 361 4.59 -7.73 15.04
N PHE A 362 4.90 -8.86 14.39
CA PHE A 362 3.89 -9.75 13.80
C PHE A 362 3.43 -10.88 14.72
N VAL A 363 4.22 -11.22 15.75
CA VAL A 363 3.97 -12.36 16.63
C VAL A 363 3.83 -11.91 18.08
N GLU A 364 4.80 -11.16 18.60
CA GLU A 364 4.83 -10.81 20.02
C GLU A 364 3.77 -9.77 20.38
N ARG A 365 3.66 -8.68 19.62
CA ARG A 365 2.63 -7.65 19.86
C ARG A 365 1.20 -8.21 19.77
N PRO A 366 0.81 -8.99 18.75
CA PRO A 366 -0.50 -9.65 18.74
C PRO A 366 -0.72 -10.61 19.92
N SER A 367 0.33 -11.28 20.39
CA SER A 367 0.26 -12.17 21.56
C SER A 367 0.07 -11.38 22.85
N LEU A 368 0.79 -10.27 23.01
CA LEU A 368 0.65 -9.33 24.12
C LEU A 368 -0.76 -8.73 24.14
N GLN A 369 -1.25 -8.28 22.99
CA GLN A 369 -2.62 -7.78 22.81
C GLN A 369 -3.65 -8.84 23.24
N GLN A 370 -3.45 -10.10 22.84
CA GLN A 370 -4.36 -11.18 23.21
C GLN A 370 -4.33 -11.49 24.71
N ARG A 371 -3.14 -11.52 25.31
CA ARG A 371 -2.94 -11.87 26.71
C ARG A 371 -3.51 -10.79 27.63
N LEU A 372 -3.19 -9.53 27.36
CA LEU A 372 -3.50 -8.42 28.28
C LEU A 372 -4.82 -7.71 27.94
N MET A 373 -5.22 -7.70 26.67
CA MET A 373 -6.46 -7.06 26.21
C MET A 373 -7.43 -8.05 25.57
N GLY A 374 -7.30 -9.32 25.98
CA GLY A 374 -8.14 -10.44 25.56
C GLY A 374 -9.61 -10.30 25.98
N ARG A 375 -10.34 -11.41 25.87
CA ARG A 375 -11.76 -11.46 26.25
C ARG A 375 -11.99 -12.33 27.49
N ASN A 376 -10.98 -12.43 28.32
CA ASN A 376 -11.04 -13.16 29.58
C ASN A 376 -11.82 -12.31 30.58
N CYS A 377 -12.64 -12.96 31.41
CA CYS A 377 -13.34 -12.27 32.48
C CYS A 377 -12.35 -11.90 33.58
N SER A 378 -12.37 -10.65 34.02
CA SER A 378 -11.52 -10.11 35.10
C SER A 378 -12.06 -10.43 36.49
N TYR A 379 -13.30 -10.91 36.61
CA TYR A 379 -13.84 -11.43 37.88
C TYR A 379 -13.26 -12.82 38.13
N GLU A 380 -12.47 -12.96 39.20
CA GLU A 380 -11.71 -14.19 39.51
C GLU A 380 -12.62 -15.40 39.75
N GLU A 381 -13.80 -15.17 40.33
CA GLU A 381 -14.80 -16.22 40.58
C GLU A 381 -15.80 -16.36 39.42
N CYS A 382 -15.42 -15.95 38.21
CA CYS A 382 -16.26 -16.14 37.03
C CYS A 382 -16.63 -17.63 36.89
N PRO A 383 -17.93 -17.99 36.79
CA PRO A 383 -18.35 -19.39 36.72
C PRO A 383 -17.92 -20.08 35.41
N ALA A 384 -17.60 -19.30 34.37
CA ALA A 384 -17.02 -19.83 33.14
C ALA A 384 -15.51 -20.12 33.26
N GLY A 385 -14.88 -19.68 34.35
CA GLY A 385 -13.45 -19.75 34.58
C GLY A 385 -12.68 -18.58 33.96
N PRO A 386 -11.45 -18.32 34.44
CA PRO A 386 -10.60 -17.21 33.97
C PRO A 386 -10.10 -17.38 32.53
N SER A 387 -10.12 -18.60 32.00
CA SER A 387 -9.65 -18.92 30.63
C SER A 387 -10.77 -18.96 29.58
N ALA A 388 -12.04 -18.76 29.96
CA ALA A 388 -13.13 -18.78 29.00
C ALA A 388 -13.07 -17.58 28.07
N ILE A 389 -13.02 -17.86 26.75
CA ILE A 389 -13.05 -16.83 25.72
C ILE A 389 -14.51 -16.51 25.39
N HIS A 390 -14.94 -15.29 25.70
CA HIS A 390 -16.32 -14.87 25.46
C HIS A 390 -16.51 -14.12 24.13
N SER A 391 -17.67 -14.31 23.49
CA SER A 391 -18.01 -13.63 22.23
C SER A 391 -18.35 -12.14 22.42
N ARG A 392 -18.80 -11.76 23.62
CA ARG A 392 -19.08 -10.40 24.07
C ARG A 392 -18.46 -10.20 25.45
N VAL A 393 -17.88 -9.01 25.68
CA VAL A 393 -17.35 -8.59 26.98
C VAL A 393 -17.81 -7.18 27.27
N TYR A 394 -18.23 -6.93 28.51
CA TYR A 394 -18.43 -5.61 29.08
C TYR A 394 -17.07 -5.06 29.48
N ARG A 395 -16.77 -3.82 29.11
CA ARG A 395 -15.46 -3.20 29.38
C ARG A 395 -15.62 -2.03 30.33
N CYS A 396 -14.83 -2.04 31.39
CA CYS A 396 -14.63 -0.85 32.19
C CYS A 396 -13.66 0.10 31.47
N THR A 397 -13.67 1.39 31.82
CA THR A 397 -12.71 2.39 31.32
C THR A 397 -11.28 2.09 31.75
N CYS A 398 -11.07 1.29 32.80
CA CYS A 398 -9.76 0.78 33.22
C CYS A 398 -9.32 -0.49 32.45
N PHE A 399 -10.01 -0.86 31.37
CA PHE A 399 -9.76 -2.04 30.53
C PHE A 399 -9.98 -3.42 31.16
N LYS A 400 -10.52 -3.52 32.39
CA LYS A 400 -11.08 -4.78 32.89
C LYS A 400 -12.23 -5.25 31.98
N ASN A 401 -12.25 -6.55 31.66
CA ASN A 401 -13.25 -7.16 30.78
C ASN A 401 -14.13 -8.09 31.61
N TYR A 402 -15.45 -8.05 31.45
CA TYR A 402 -16.39 -8.94 32.12
C TYR A 402 -17.22 -9.70 31.10
N CYS A 403 -17.39 -11.01 31.29
CA CYS A 403 -18.17 -11.83 30.37
C CYS A 403 -19.67 -11.52 30.42
N SER A 404 -20.16 -10.94 31.52
CA SER A 404 -21.56 -10.63 31.76
C SER A 404 -21.71 -9.41 32.67
N ALA A 405 -22.89 -8.80 32.66
CA ALA A 405 -23.23 -7.74 33.61
C ALA A 405 -23.21 -8.24 35.06
N ALA A 406 -23.56 -9.52 35.30
CA ALA A 406 -23.53 -10.13 36.62
C ALA A 406 -22.09 -10.21 37.18
N CYS A 407 -21.12 -10.66 36.38
CA CYS A 407 -19.71 -10.68 36.80
C CYS A 407 -19.17 -9.26 37.04
N HIS A 408 -19.58 -8.29 36.22
CA HIS A 408 -19.22 -6.89 36.46
C HIS A 408 -19.80 -6.38 37.78
N GLN A 409 -21.07 -6.62 38.05
CA GLN A 409 -21.74 -6.19 39.29
C GLN A 409 -21.16 -6.90 40.53
N ALA A 410 -20.78 -8.17 40.42
CA ALA A 410 -20.15 -8.92 41.49
C ALA A 410 -18.75 -8.37 41.83
N ASP A 411 -17.93 -8.09 40.82
CA ASP A 411 -16.58 -7.52 41.00
C ASP A 411 -16.61 -6.02 41.36
N TRP A 412 -17.71 -5.32 41.07
CA TRP A 412 -17.77 -3.85 41.15
C TRP A 412 -17.40 -3.27 42.52
N PRO A 413 -17.82 -3.82 43.68
CA PRO A 413 -17.47 -3.25 44.98
C PRO A 413 -15.96 -3.19 45.23
N GLU A 414 -15.25 -4.27 44.93
CA GLU A 414 -13.80 -4.36 45.06
C GLU A 414 -13.11 -3.54 43.96
N HIS A 415 -13.54 -3.74 42.71
CA HIS A 415 -12.99 -3.03 41.57
C HIS A 415 -13.09 -1.50 41.70
N LYS A 416 -14.23 -1.00 42.18
CA LYS A 416 -14.44 0.43 42.42
C LYS A 416 -13.53 0.96 43.51
N LYS A 417 -13.32 0.20 44.59
CA LYS A 417 -12.42 0.57 45.69
C LYS A 417 -10.97 0.70 45.21
N ASP A 418 -10.53 -0.20 44.34
CA ASP A 418 -9.14 -0.27 43.90
C ASP A 418 -8.81 0.70 42.74
N ARG A 419 -9.79 0.98 41.87
CA ARG A 419 -9.53 1.69 40.59
C ARG A 419 -10.36 2.95 40.37
N HIS A 420 -11.40 3.19 41.17
CA HIS A 420 -12.33 4.30 41.00
C HIS A 420 -12.66 5.03 42.32
N ALA A 421 -11.83 4.90 43.36
CA ALA A 421 -12.00 5.69 44.57
C ALA A 421 -11.68 7.17 44.28
N PRO A 422 -12.37 8.14 44.94
CA PRO A 422 -12.20 9.57 44.67
C PRO A 422 -10.77 10.08 44.91
N ASP A 423 -10.07 9.46 45.87
CA ASP A 423 -8.73 9.87 46.31
C ASP A 423 -7.61 9.07 45.63
N LEU A 424 -7.97 8.07 44.82
CA LEU A 424 -6.99 7.34 44.03
C LEU A 424 -6.70 8.16 42.76
N PRO A 425 -5.42 8.48 42.47
CA PRO A 425 -5.05 8.98 41.14
C PRO A 425 -5.63 7.97 40.13
N SER A 426 -6.39 8.47 39.16
CA SER A 426 -7.37 7.68 38.41
C SER A 426 -6.71 6.59 37.55
N GLY A 427 -6.26 5.48 38.15
CA GLY A 427 -5.44 4.47 37.49
C GLY A 427 -4.19 5.08 36.83
N PRO A 428 -3.45 4.31 36.01
CA PRO A 428 -2.66 4.92 34.95
C PRO A 428 -3.64 5.71 34.08
N GLN A 429 -3.75 7.02 34.33
CA GLN A 429 -4.38 7.89 33.34
C GLN A 429 -3.53 7.70 32.10
N GLU A 430 -4.13 7.23 31.01
CA GLU A 430 -3.50 7.27 29.71
C GLU A 430 -3.32 8.73 29.35
N ILE A 431 -2.18 9.29 29.75
CA ILE A 431 -1.84 10.65 29.38
C ILE A 431 -1.26 10.53 27.97
N VAL A 432 -2.16 10.64 26.99
CA VAL A 432 -1.77 11.04 25.65
C VAL A 432 -1.28 12.47 25.77
N LEU A 433 0.03 12.64 25.87
CA LEU A 433 0.69 13.93 26.06
C LEU A 433 0.53 14.80 24.80
N GLU A 434 0.59 14.17 23.63
CA GLU A 434 0.47 14.82 22.33
C GLU A 434 -0.27 13.90 21.34
N GLY A 435 -0.99 14.50 20.38
CA GLY A 435 -1.69 13.78 19.31
C GLY A 435 -3.06 13.21 19.70
N GLU A 436 -3.63 12.38 18.83
CA GLU A 436 -4.94 11.75 19.04
C GLU A 436 -4.82 10.23 18.94
N LEU A 437 -5.09 9.51 20.03
CA LEU A 437 -5.21 8.06 20.03
C LEU A 437 -6.56 7.66 20.62
N THR A 438 -7.07 6.51 20.19
CA THR A 438 -8.14 5.88 20.96
C THR A 438 -7.56 5.42 22.29
N SER A 439 -8.33 5.45 23.38
CA SER A 439 -7.87 4.96 24.69
C SER A 439 -7.33 3.53 24.59
N SER A 440 -7.97 2.67 23.78
CA SER A 440 -7.45 1.31 23.57
C SER A 440 -6.08 1.26 22.89
N ASP A 441 -5.79 2.16 21.94
CA ASP A 441 -4.48 2.21 21.29
C ASP A 441 -3.43 2.85 22.20
N ALA A 442 -3.80 3.86 23.00
CA ALA A 442 -2.93 4.45 24.02
C ALA A 442 -2.54 3.39 25.07
N TYR A 443 -3.52 2.68 25.64
CA TYR A 443 -3.27 1.56 26.56
C TYR A 443 -2.30 0.53 25.96
N PHE A 444 -2.59 0.12 24.72
CA PHE A 444 -1.84 -0.95 24.09
C PHE A 444 -0.41 -0.50 23.74
N THR A 445 -0.25 0.77 23.37
CA THR A 445 1.05 1.41 23.18
C THR A 445 1.85 1.39 24.48
N MET A 446 1.25 1.81 25.59
CA MET A 446 1.85 1.76 26.92
C MET A 446 2.30 0.33 27.27
N LEU A 447 1.44 -0.68 27.05
CA LEU A 447 1.80 -2.08 27.30
C LEU A 447 2.96 -2.57 26.44
N CYS A 448 3.03 -2.17 25.16
CA CYS A 448 4.13 -2.55 24.28
C CYS A 448 5.43 -1.85 24.69
N ALA A 449 5.34 -0.58 25.07
CA ALA A 449 6.46 0.22 25.57
C ALA A 449 7.03 -0.37 26.87
N ASP A 450 6.16 -0.72 27.81
CA ASP A 450 6.52 -1.38 29.06
C ASP A 450 7.19 -2.73 28.81
N SER A 451 6.60 -3.56 27.95
CA SER A 451 7.20 -4.85 27.56
C SER A 451 8.58 -4.71 26.93
N TYR A 452 8.79 -3.70 26.08
CA TYR A 452 10.10 -3.42 25.49
C TYR A 452 11.06 -2.92 26.57
N PHE A 453 10.65 -1.95 27.38
CA PHE A 453 11.47 -1.39 28.43
C PHE A 453 11.95 -2.48 29.39
N CYS A 454 11.07 -3.36 29.88
CA CYS A 454 11.45 -4.47 30.74
C CYS A 454 12.43 -5.45 30.07
N ALA A 455 12.32 -5.68 28.76
CA ALA A 455 13.25 -6.56 28.05
C ALA A 455 14.65 -5.95 27.90
N TYR A 456 14.76 -4.62 27.86
CA TYR A 456 16.01 -3.90 27.60
C TYR A 456 16.47 -2.99 28.73
N VAL A 457 15.84 -3.06 29.91
CA VAL A 457 16.04 -2.10 31.02
C VAL A 457 17.51 -1.98 31.41
N ALA A 458 18.24 -3.09 31.54
CA ALA A 458 19.65 -3.05 31.90
C ALA A 458 20.49 -2.23 30.90
N GLN A 459 20.31 -2.49 29.60
CA GLN A 459 20.99 -1.76 28.53
C GLN A 459 20.61 -0.28 28.54
N LEU A 460 19.31 0.02 28.63
CA LEU A 460 18.80 1.40 28.60
C LEU A 460 19.32 2.23 29.78
N LEU A 461 19.38 1.64 30.97
CA LEU A 461 19.88 2.33 32.16
C LEU A 461 21.40 2.55 32.10
N ASP A 462 22.15 1.61 31.53
CA ASP A 462 23.59 1.78 31.30
C ASP A 462 23.88 2.88 30.28
N GLU A 463 23.11 2.95 29.19
CA GLU A 463 23.18 4.05 28.21
C GLU A 463 22.81 5.39 28.84
N ALA A 464 21.75 5.44 29.66
CA ALA A 464 21.35 6.65 30.38
C ALA A 464 22.45 7.19 31.30
N ARG A 465 23.14 6.31 32.03
CA ARG A 465 24.26 6.68 32.91
C ARG A 465 25.46 7.26 32.18
N GLN A 466 25.66 6.89 30.92
CA GLN A 466 26.78 7.38 30.12
C GLN A 466 26.54 8.80 29.58
N LEU A 467 25.30 9.32 29.68
CA LEU A 467 24.99 10.67 29.21
C LEU A 467 25.60 11.73 30.15
N PRO A 468 26.26 12.77 29.60
CA PRO A 468 26.79 13.85 30.40
C PRO A 468 25.65 14.65 31.03
N LEU A 469 25.75 14.88 32.33
CA LEU A 469 24.85 15.78 33.04
C LEU A 469 25.08 17.23 32.59
N PRO A 470 24.03 18.08 32.56
CA PRO A 470 24.20 19.51 32.36
C PRO A 470 25.19 20.07 33.38
N LYS A 471 26.17 20.87 32.94
CA LYS A 471 27.27 21.37 33.79
C LYS A 471 26.78 22.18 35.00
N ASP A 472 25.61 22.78 34.86
CA ASP A 472 25.00 23.66 35.86
C ASP A 472 23.79 23.01 36.55
N ALA A 473 23.61 21.68 36.43
CA ALA A 473 22.51 20.98 37.08
C ALA A 473 22.66 21.02 38.61
N THR A 474 21.67 21.62 39.26
CA THR A 474 21.52 21.70 40.71
C THR A 474 20.56 20.66 41.27
N LEU A 475 19.65 20.16 40.44
CA LEU A 475 18.66 19.15 40.79
C LEU A 475 19.07 17.73 40.32
N GLN A 476 18.37 16.73 40.85
CA GLN A 476 18.55 15.34 40.42
C GLN A 476 18.20 15.18 38.94
N PRO A 477 18.92 14.34 38.17
CA PRO A 477 18.66 14.18 36.75
C PRO A 477 17.34 13.45 36.48
N LEU A 478 16.64 13.93 35.46
CA LEU A 478 15.52 13.25 34.83
C LEU A 478 15.98 12.66 33.50
N TYR A 479 16.08 11.34 33.45
CA TYR A 479 16.36 10.61 32.22
C TYR A 479 15.04 10.36 31.50
N THR A 480 14.92 10.83 30.26
CA THR A 480 13.76 10.56 29.40
C THR A 480 14.15 9.56 28.33
N ILE A 481 13.51 8.39 28.33
CA ILE A 481 13.68 7.34 27.32
C ILE A 481 12.49 7.42 26.36
N LYS A 482 12.73 7.85 25.13
CA LYS A 482 11.72 7.94 24.07
C LYS A 482 11.80 6.72 23.16
N LEU A 483 10.79 5.87 23.20
CA LEU A 483 10.61 4.73 22.30
C LEU A 483 9.86 5.18 21.05
N ASP A 484 10.44 4.97 19.87
CA ASP A 484 9.89 5.39 18.58
C ASP A 484 9.35 4.18 17.80
N PHE A 485 8.04 3.97 17.90
CA PHE A 485 7.28 2.95 17.16
C PHE A 485 6.90 3.41 15.73
N THR A 486 7.27 4.63 15.32
CA THR A 486 7.01 5.12 13.96
C THR A 486 7.96 4.54 12.93
N VAL A 487 9.01 3.86 13.38
CA VAL A 487 10.07 3.25 12.54
C VAL A 487 10.25 1.77 12.86
N VAL A 488 10.73 1.01 11.86
CA VAL A 488 11.03 -0.42 11.97
C VAL A 488 12.43 -0.69 11.41
N PRO A 489 13.37 -1.30 12.16
CA PRO A 489 13.26 -1.66 13.59
C PRO A 489 12.95 -0.46 14.48
N MET A 490 12.28 -0.72 15.61
CA MET A 490 11.97 0.31 16.59
C MET A 490 13.26 0.96 17.10
N ARG A 491 13.24 2.26 17.35
CA ARG A 491 14.38 3.00 17.89
C ARG A 491 14.06 3.50 19.28
N HIS A 492 15.10 3.76 20.07
CA HIS A 492 14.96 4.50 21.30
C HIS A 492 15.99 5.63 21.35
N TYR A 493 15.65 6.67 22.09
CA TYR A 493 16.49 7.84 22.30
C TYR A 493 16.46 8.19 23.77
N ILE A 494 17.63 8.39 24.37
CA ILE A 494 17.75 8.79 25.77
C ILE A 494 18.24 10.22 25.83
N SER A 495 17.53 11.07 26.57
CA SER A 495 17.94 12.43 26.87
C SER A 495 17.95 12.64 28.37
N VAL A 496 18.87 13.47 28.86
CA VAL A 496 18.92 13.87 30.27
C VAL A 496 18.59 15.34 30.41
N ALA A 497 17.70 15.65 31.34
CA ALA A 497 17.36 17.00 31.75
C ALA A 497 17.60 17.15 33.26
N GLU A 498 17.64 18.40 33.72
CA GLU A 498 17.50 18.67 35.14
C GLU A 498 16.07 18.30 35.57
N GLY A 499 15.93 17.56 36.67
CA GLY A 499 14.64 17.14 37.21
C GLY A 499 13.91 18.27 37.91
N GLU A 500 12.86 17.92 38.66
CA GLU A 500 12.04 18.89 39.39
C GLU A 500 12.45 18.98 40.87
N GLU A 501 12.13 20.10 41.54
CA GLU A 501 12.57 20.36 42.93
C GLU A 501 12.13 19.26 43.92
N TYR A 502 11.01 18.59 43.66
CA TYR A 502 10.50 17.52 44.52
C TYR A 502 11.15 16.16 44.25
N MET A 503 11.95 16.02 43.18
CA MET A 503 12.63 14.77 42.84
C MET A 503 13.87 14.59 43.72
N THR A 504 13.76 13.74 44.74
CA THR A 504 14.86 13.50 45.70
C THR A 504 15.93 12.55 45.18
N GLU A 505 15.67 11.84 44.08
CA GLU A 505 16.59 10.91 43.44
C GLU A 505 16.50 10.99 41.91
N PRO A 506 17.47 10.43 41.16
CA PRO A 506 17.39 10.35 39.71
C PRO A 506 16.13 9.63 39.25
N MET A 507 15.37 10.25 38.35
CA MET A 507 14.12 9.70 37.83
C MET A 507 14.29 9.25 36.38
N VAL A 508 13.54 8.23 35.98
CA VAL A 508 13.44 7.77 34.60
C VAL A 508 12.00 7.92 34.15
N ASN A 509 11.78 8.68 33.08
CA ASN A 509 10.51 8.83 32.38
C ASN A 509 10.57 8.08 31.05
N VAL A 510 9.64 7.15 30.83
CA VAL A 510 9.54 6.40 29.58
C VAL A 510 8.37 6.93 28.75
N LEU A 511 8.67 7.39 27.54
CA LEU A 511 7.70 7.92 26.58
C LEU A 511 7.64 7.05 25.34
N ALA A 512 6.46 6.87 24.75
CA ALA A 512 6.27 6.12 23.51
C ALA A 512 5.67 6.99 22.41
N GLY A 513 6.38 7.15 21.29
CA GLY A 513 5.93 7.82 20.08
C GLY A 513 5.34 6.82 19.08
N VAL A 514 4.10 7.05 18.62
CA VAL A 514 3.41 6.20 17.64
C VAL A 514 2.80 7.02 16.52
N ASN A 515 2.66 6.44 15.32
CA ASN A 515 1.92 7.10 14.27
C ASN A 515 0.43 7.10 14.59
N SER A 516 -0.16 8.29 14.71
CA SER A 516 -1.59 8.42 14.98
C SER A 516 -2.40 7.78 13.84
N SER A 517 -3.52 7.15 14.22
CA SER A 517 -4.53 6.67 13.28
C SER A 517 -5.75 7.59 13.17
N VAL A 518 -5.73 8.72 13.90
CA VAL A 518 -6.82 9.70 14.03
C VAL A 518 -6.27 11.12 13.82
N GLY A 519 -6.84 11.87 12.87
CA GLY A 519 -6.55 13.29 12.69
C GLY A 519 -5.28 13.62 11.89
N ARG A 520 -4.93 14.91 11.84
CA ARG A 520 -3.78 15.44 11.06
C ARG A 520 -2.43 15.37 11.78
N TRP A 521 -2.43 14.97 13.07
CA TRP A 521 -1.22 14.87 13.88
C TRP A 521 -0.54 13.55 13.59
N HIS A 522 0.71 13.57 13.13
CA HIS A 522 1.38 12.36 12.65
C HIS A 522 1.92 11.49 13.76
N VAL A 523 2.29 12.05 14.91
CA VAL A 523 2.85 11.30 16.04
C VAL A 523 2.07 11.62 17.31
N ALA A 524 1.67 10.58 18.04
CA ALA A 524 1.12 10.70 19.38
C ALA A 524 2.15 10.20 20.40
N ILE A 525 2.24 10.89 21.54
CA ILE A 525 3.16 10.55 22.63
C ILE A 525 2.36 10.05 23.82
N VAL A 526 2.68 8.85 24.29
CA VAL A 526 2.07 8.22 25.47
C VAL A 526 3.10 8.19 26.59
N ASP A 527 2.70 8.69 27.76
CA ASP A 527 3.45 8.51 29.00
C ASP A 527 3.30 7.07 29.50
N VAL A 528 4.39 6.39 29.82
CA VAL A 528 4.39 4.97 30.17
C VAL A 528 4.55 4.77 31.66
N HIS A 529 5.61 5.32 32.24
CA HIS A 529 5.81 5.40 33.69
C HIS A 529 6.96 6.37 34.02
N ILE A 530 6.92 6.89 35.25
CA ILE A 530 7.99 7.67 35.85
C ILE A 530 8.38 6.97 37.15
N GLU A 531 9.60 6.42 37.20
CA GLU A 531 10.07 5.64 38.34
C GLU A 531 11.48 6.11 38.77
N PRO A 532 11.81 5.98 40.06
CA PRO A 532 13.17 6.12 40.51
C PRO A 532 14.13 5.19 39.79
N LEU A 533 15.30 5.72 39.43
CA LEU A 533 16.38 4.93 38.84
C LEU A 533 16.75 3.75 39.74
N SER A 534 16.75 3.95 41.06
CA SER A 534 17.01 2.93 42.08
C SER A 534 16.00 1.77 42.04
N ALA A 535 14.71 2.07 41.89
CA ALA A 535 13.64 1.08 41.78
C ALA A 535 13.80 0.21 40.52
N LEU A 536 14.17 0.83 39.41
CA LEU A 536 14.39 0.14 38.13
C LEU A 536 15.60 -0.80 38.17
N TYR A 537 16.66 -0.47 38.93
CA TYR A 537 17.76 -1.40 39.18
C TYR A 537 17.33 -2.61 40.01
N ASN A 538 16.44 -2.42 40.97
CA ASN A 538 15.92 -3.55 41.74
C ASN A 538 15.07 -4.50 40.86
N MET A 539 14.37 -3.95 39.85
CA MET A 539 13.67 -4.76 38.85
C MET A 539 14.63 -5.63 38.03
N THR A 540 15.81 -5.13 37.65
CA THR A 540 16.77 -5.93 36.88
C THR A 540 17.36 -7.09 37.69
N LEU A 541 17.48 -6.92 39.01
CA LEU A 541 17.98 -7.95 39.92
C LEU A 541 16.94 -9.02 40.28
N GLY A 542 15.65 -8.69 40.22
CA GLY A 542 14.55 -9.61 40.57
C GLY A 542 14.03 -10.50 39.42
N VAL A 543 14.56 -10.32 38.21
CA VAL A 543 14.16 -11.08 37.00
C VAL A 543 15.14 -12.23 36.68
N ILE A 544 16.20 -12.39 37.49
CA ILE A 544 17.13 -13.54 37.47
C ILE A 544 16.62 -14.58 38.46
#